data_AF-A0A9Q0FPY8-F1
#
_entry.id   AF-A0A9Q0FPY8-F1
#
_cell.length_a   1.000
_cell.length_b   1.000
_cell.length_c   1.000
_cell.angle_alpha   90.00
_cell.angle_beta   90.00
_cell.angle_gamma   90.00
#
_symmetry.space_group_name_H-M   'P 1'
#
loop_
_entity.id
_entity.type
_entity.pdbx_description
1 polymer ?
#
loop_
_entity_poly.entity_id
_entity_poly.type
_entity_poly.pdbx_seq_one_letter_code
_entity_poly.pdbx_strand_id
1 'polypeptide(L)' 'MFNSGGAIKEVKYGCEGSITVAMKVRGCGLFGAYSSSNPKRIEVDSREVEFGYDEASGLVTLDLSVPLEELYHWNITVEL' A
#
# COMPACT_ATOMS: atom_id res chain seq x y z
N MET A 1 0.70 -12.35 5.91
CA MET A 1 1.61 -11.75 6.92
C MET A 1 0.73 -11.23 8.06
N PHE A 2 0.83 -11.79 9.27
CA PHE A 2 0.21 -11.16 10.43
C PHE A 2 1.07 -9.94 10.78
N ASN A 3 0.48 -8.77 11.00
CA ASN A 3 1.17 -7.54 11.37
C ASN A 3 1.68 -7.62 12.83
N SER A 4 2.52 -8.60 13.13
CA SER A 4 3.03 -8.90 14.48
C SER A 4 4.23 -8.01 14.87
N GLY A 5 4.68 -7.10 13.99
CA GLY A 5 5.86 -6.25 14.20
C GLY A 5 5.67 -4.76 13.91
N GLY A 6 4.44 -4.31 13.62
CA GLY A 6 4.17 -2.90 13.33
C GLY A 6 4.63 -2.46 11.95
N ALA A 7 4.37 -3.29 10.94
CA ALA A 7 4.56 -2.98 9.53
C ALA A 7 3.70 -1.78 9.12
N ILE A 8 2.43 -1.75 9.53
CA ILE A 8 1.55 -0.58 9.35
C ILE A 8 1.61 0.30 10.61
N LYS A 9 1.80 1.61 10.41
CA LYS A 9 1.84 2.63 11.48
C LYS A 9 0.63 3.53 11.51
N GLU A 10 0.02 3.78 10.37
CA GLU A 10 -1.11 4.68 10.22
C GLU A 10 -1.95 4.22 9.04
N VAL A 11 -3.27 4.39 9.13
CA VAL A 11 -4.22 4.21 8.03
C VAL A 11 -5.22 5.35 8.07
N LYS A 12 -5.52 5.94 6.92
CA LYS A 12 -6.45 7.03 6.70
C LYS A 12 -7.34 6.71 5.51
N TYR A 13 -8.59 7.15 5.56
CA TYR A 13 -9.57 6.97 4.50
C TYR A 13 -10.03 8.34 4.03
N GLY A 14 -10.07 8.53 2.71
CA GLY A 14 -10.50 9.76 2.06
C GLY A 14 -11.58 9.50 1.02
N CYS A 15 -12.41 10.51 0.76
CA CYS A 15 -13.43 10.48 -0.28
C CYS A 15 -13.59 11.90 -0.85
N GLU A 16 -12.70 12.26 -1.78
CA GLU A 16 -12.76 13.52 -2.53
C GLU A 16 -12.63 13.18 -4.02
N GLY A 17 -13.77 12.97 -4.70
CA GLY A 17 -13.82 12.53 -6.10
C GLY A 17 -13.62 11.03 -6.32
N SER A 18 -12.74 10.38 -5.53
CA SER A 18 -12.55 8.92 -5.50
C SER A 18 -12.30 8.41 -4.07
N ILE A 19 -12.53 7.11 -3.86
CA ILE A 19 -12.28 6.47 -2.55
C ILE A 19 -10.79 6.19 -2.45
N THR A 20 -10.15 6.74 -1.42
CA THR A 20 -8.71 6.58 -1.20
C THR A 20 -8.43 5.98 0.17
N VAL A 21 -7.42 5.11 0.22
CA VAL A 21 -6.86 4.54 1.44
C VAL A 21 -5.39 4.90 1.49
N ALA A 22 -5.00 5.75 2.44
CA ALA A 22 -3.61 6.13 2.65
C ALA A 22 -3.05 5.41 3.88
N MET A 23 -1.84 4.88 3.78
CA MET A 23 -1.21 4.12 4.85
C MET A 23 0.28 4.47 4.99
N LYS A 24 0.77 4.42 6.23
CA LYS A 24 2.21 4.49 6.51
C LYS A 24 2.75 3.13 6.84
N VAL A 25 3.76 2.70 6.11
CA VAL A 25 4.28 1.33 6.16
C VAL A 25 5.80 1.32 6.37
N ARG A 26 6.30 0.34 7.13
CA ARG A 26 7.72 0.05 7.29
C ARG A 26 8.11 -1.23 6.55
N GLY A 27 9.37 -1.31 6.15
CA GLY A 27 9.97 -2.51 5.55
C GLY A 27 10.34 -2.30 4.09
N CYS A 28 10.69 -3.39 3.42
CA CYS A 28 11.01 -3.45 2.00
C CYS A 28 10.62 -4.83 1.45
N GLY A 29 10.64 -4.98 0.12
CA GLY A 29 10.21 -6.17 -0.59
C GLY A 29 8.70 -6.19 -0.85
N LEU A 30 8.17 -7.38 -1.08
CA LEU A 30 6.79 -7.57 -1.48
C LEU A 30 5.82 -7.15 -0.37
N PHE A 31 5.07 -6.09 -0.62
CA PHE A 31 3.96 -5.63 0.20
C PHE A 31 2.65 -6.17 -0.37
N GLY A 32 1.79 -6.68 0.51
CA GLY A 32 0.50 -7.26 0.13
C GLY A 32 -0.64 -6.69 0.96
N ALA A 33 -1.76 -6.40 0.30
CA ALA A 33 -3.02 -5.99 0.90
C ALA A 33 -4.18 -6.71 0.20
N TYR A 34 -5.35 -6.77 0.85
CA TYR A 34 -6.55 -7.29 0.21
C TYR A 34 -7.50 -6.14 -0.09
N SER A 35 -8.09 -6.16 -1.29
CA SER A 35 -9.12 -5.22 -1.74
C SER A 35 -10.26 -6.00 -2.39
N SER A 36 -11.50 -5.58 -2.14
CA SER A 36 -12.68 -6.17 -2.79
C SER A 36 -12.85 -5.72 -4.24
N SER A 37 -12.14 -4.67 -4.66
CA SER A 37 -12.16 -4.14 -6.01
C SER A 37 -10.74 -3.90 -6.49
N ASN A 38 -10.52 -4.06 -7.80
CA ASN A 38 -9.24 -3.76 -8.41
C ASN A 38 -8.91 -2.27 -8.22
N PRO A 39 -7.78 -1.90 -7.56
CA PRO A 39 -7.37 -0.51 -7.46
C PRO A 39 -7.22 0.13 -8.85
N LYS A 40 -7.56 1.41 -8.95
CA LYS A 40 -7.32 2.20 -10.16
C LYS A 40 -5.87 2.63 -10.26
N ARG A 41 -5.28 2.95 -9.11
CA ARG A 41 -3.92 3.48 -8.99
C ARG A 41 -3.38 3.23 -7.60
N ILE A 42 -2.07 2.99 -7.51
CA ILE A 42 -1.33 2.95 -6.26
C ILE A 42 -0.12 3.87 -6.38
N GLU A 43 0.09 4.69 -5.36
CA GLU A 43 1.25 5.54 -5.23
C GLU A 43 2.06 5.18 -3.99
N VAL A 44 3.39 5.23 -4.12
CA VAL A 44 4.36 5.14 -3.01
C VAL A 44 5.15 6.44 -2.98
N ASP A 45 5.05 7.19 -1.88
CA ASP A 45 5.61 8.53 -1.69
C ASP A 45 5.29 9.48 -2.86
N SER A 46 4.00 9.50 -3.21
CA SER A 46 3.42 10.33 -4.28
C SER A 46 3.96 10.00 -5.68
N ARG A 47 4.51 8.80 -5.88
CA ARG A 47 4.89 8.27 -7.19
C ARG A 47 4.04 7.06 -7.51
N GLU A 48 3.39 7.06 -8.66
CA GLU A 48 2.64 5.92 -9.15
C GLU A 48 3.57 4.71 -9.36
N VAL A 49 3.11 3.53 -8.94
CA VAL A 49 3.86 2.28 -9.04
C VAL A 49 3.03 1.20 -9.71
N GLU A 50 3.71 0.25 -10.35
CA GLU A 50 3.06 -0.98 -10.82
C GLU A 50 2.64 -1.85 -9.63
N PHE A 51 1.51 -2.54 -9.79
CA PHE A 51 0.99 -3.48 -8.81
C PHE A 51 0.30 -4.65 -9.50
N GLY A 52 0.25 -5.79 -8.82
CA GLY A 52 -0.57 -6.93 -9.20
C GLY A 52 -1.90 -6.93 -8.46
N TYR A 53 -2.97 -7.39 -9.11
CA TYR A 53 -4.26 -7.69 -8.47
C TYR A 53 -4.74 -9.07 -8.92
N ASP A 54 -4.89 -9.99 -7.97
CA ASP A 54 -5.52 -11.29 -8.20
C ASP A 54 -7.03 -11.19 -7.94
N GLU A 55 -7.82 -11.21 -9.02
CA GLU A 55 -9.28 -11.10 -8.94
C GLU A 55 -9.94 -12.22 -8.12
N ALA A 56 -9.33 -13.42 -8.07
CA ALA A 56 -9.94 -14.56 -7.38
C ALA A 56 -9.85 -14.42 -5.85
N SER A 57 -8.76 -13.82 -5.35
CA SER A 57 -8.52 -13.64 -3.92
C SER A 57 -8.70 -12.21 -3.42
N GLY A 58 -8.74 -11.24 -4.33
CA GLY A 58 -8.66 -9.81 -4.02
C GLY A 58 -7.27 -9.36 -3.56
N LEU A 59 -6.22 -10.18 -3.76
CA LEU A 59 -4.87 -9.87 -3.32
C LEU A 59 -4.23 -8.81 -4.22
N VAL A 60 -3.87 -7.68 -3.62
CA VAL A 60 -3.05 -6.62 -4.21
C VAL A 60 -1.61 -6.82 -3.77
N THR A 61 -0.65 -6.72 -4.68
CA THR A 61 0.78 -6.77 -4.38
C THR A 61 1.57 -5.66 -5.05
N LEU A 62 2.54 -5.09 -4.36
CA LEU A 62 3.52 -4.14 -4.91
C LEU A 62 4.89 -4.31 -4.22
N ASP A 63 5.96 -3.93 -4.91
CA ASP A 63 7.32 -4.00 -4.36
C ASP A 63 7.74 -2.68 -3.72
N LEU A 64 8.16 -2.75 -2.45
CA LEU A 64 8.76 -1.64 -1.73
C LEU A 64 10.29 -1.72 -1.84
N SER A 65 10.91 -0.60 -2.19
CA SER A 65 12.37 -0.51 -2.25
C SER A 65 13.02 -0.62 -0.86
N VAL A 66 14.33 -0.87 -0.81
CA VAL A 66 15.08 -0.79 0.44
C VAL A 66 15.19 0.70 0.84
N PRO A 67 14.70 1.10 2.02
CA PRO A 67 14.79 2.50 2.45
C PRO A 67 16.25 2.88 2.71
N LEU A 68 16.60 4.12 2.39
CA LEU A 68 17.94 4.66 2.61
C LEU A 68 18.17 5.09 4.07
N GLU A 69 17.09 5.41 4.78
CA GLU A 69 17.12 5.90 6.16
C GLU A 69 16.56 4.85 7.12
N GLU A 70 17.12 4.79 8.33
CA GLU A 70 16.57 3.96 9.39
C GLU A 70 15.16 4.44 9.78
N LEU A 71 14.30 3.49 10.14
CA LEU A 71 12.93 3.74 10.60
C LEU A 71 11.99 4.43 9.58
N TYR A 72 12.39 4.49 8.31
CA TYR A 72 11.61 5.08 7.21
C TYR A 72 10.18 4.55 7.14
N HIS A 73 9.25 5.44 6.79
CA HIS A 73 7.84 5.13 6.57
C HIS A 73 7.47 5.47 5.13
N TRP A 74 7.19 4.44 4.34
CA TRP A 74 6.57 4.57 3.03
C TRP A 74 5.16 5.13 3.19
N ASN A 75 4.81 6.16 2.42
CA ASN A 75 3.43 6.61 2.29
C ASN A 75 2.81 5.92 1.08
N ILE A 76 1.91 4.96 1.32
CA ILE A 76 1.21 4.26 0.25
C ILE A 76 -0.21 4.82 0.16
N THR A 77 -0.62 5.23 -1.03
CA THR A 77 -2.00 5.64 -1.32
C THR A 77 -2.59 4.69 -2.34
N VAL A 78 -3.73 4.10 -1.99
CA VAL A 78 -4.51 3.23 -2.88
C VAL A 78 -5.78 3.97 -3.26
N GLU A 79 -6.01 4.13 -4.56
CA GLU A 79 -7.24 4.68 -5.11
C GLU A 79 -8.10 3.55 -5.67
N LEU A 80 -9.36 3.48 -5.22
CA LEU A 80 -10.35 2.49 -5.62
C LEU A 80 -11.31 3.04 -6.69
#